data_AF-A0A212ABY7-F1
#
_entry.id   AF-A0A212ABY7-F1
#
_cell.length_a   1.000
_cell.length_b   1.000
_cell.length_c   1.000
_cell.angle_alpha   90.00
_cell.angle_beta   90.00
_cell.angle_gamma   90.00
#
_symmetry.space_group_name_H-M   'P 1'
#
loop_
_entity.id
_entity.type
_entity.pdbx_description
1 polymer ?
#
loop_
_entity_poly.entity_id
_entity_poly.type
_entity_poly.pdbx_seq_one_letter_code
_entity_poly.pdbx_strand_id
1 'polypeptide(L)' 'MSNDPITNLTEPLNALAKEEGSFEPGRGYSPEDWEAVDSPEATDEQLGCAKPFAEAFPQLAENFKRGRNHSEKP' A
#
# COMPACT_ATOMS: atom_id res chain seq x y z
N MET A 1 -23.80 1.15 -39.50
CA MET A 1 -24.09 0.91 -38.06
C MET A 1 -22.82 0.34 -37.44
N SER A 2 -21.83 1.20 -37.13
CA SER A 2 -20.67 0.80 -36.33
C SER A 2 -21.10 0.87 -34.88
N ASN A 3 -21.08 -0.26 -34.20
CA ASN A 3 -21.16 -0.30 -32.74
C ASN A 3 -19.72 -0.22 -32.24
N ASP A 4 -19.23 1.01 -32.03
CA ASP A 4 -17.96 1.22 -31.36
C ASP A 4 -18.13 0.85 -29.87
N PRO A 5 -17.38 -0.11 -29.32
CA PRO A 5 -17.61 -0.65 -27.97
C PRO A 5 -17.16 0.28 -26.82
N ILE A 6 -16.84 1.55 -27.09
CA ILE A 6 -16.17 2.44 -26.13
C ILE A 6 -17.17 3.39 -25.43
N THR A 7 -18.46 3.36 -25.76
CA THR A 7 -19.45 4.28 -25.17
C THR A 7 -20.15 3.77 -23.90
N ASN A 8 -19.68 2.70 -23.27
CA ASN A 8 -20.20 2.25 -21.97
C ASN A 8 -19.17 2.33 -20.83
N LEU A 9 -18.48 3.46 -20.71
CA LEU A 9 -17.67 3.83 -19.54
C LEU A 9 -18.24 5.06 -18.83
N THR A 10 -19.57 5.14 -18.77
CA THR A 10 -20.28 6.04 -17.85
C THR A 10 -20.88 5.22 -16.71
N GLU A 11 -20.12 4.24 -16.20
CA GLU A 11 -20.28 3.90 -14.78
C GLU A 11 -19.80 5.14 -14.00
N PRO A 12 -20.66 5.73 -13.14
CA PRO A 12 -20.28 6.94 -12.45
C PRO A 12 -19.07 6.63 -11.56
N LEU A 13 -18.06 7.52 -11.64
CA LEU A 13 -16.95 7.69 -10.69
C LEU A 13 -17.46 8.01 -9.26
N ASN A 14 -18.57 7.41 -8.83
CA ASN A 14 -19.17 7.57 -7.51
C ASN A 14 -19.06 6.28 -6.66
N ALA A 15 -18.35 5.26 -7.16
CA ALA A 15 -17.87 4.11 -6.39
C ALA A 15 -16.43 4.30 -5.87
N LEU A 16 -15.87 5.51 -6.03
CA LEU A 16 -14.49 5.90 -5.67
C LEU A 16 -14.40 6.64 -4.31
N ALA A 17 -15.38 6.44 -3.43
CA ALA A 17 -15.17 6.66 -2.01
C ALA A 17 -14.87 5.30 -1.35
N LYS A 18 -13.82 4.62 -1.84
CA LYS A 18 -13.15 3.65 -0.98
C LYS A 18 -12.53 4.50 0.11
N GLU A 19 -12.95 4.30 1.35
CA GLU A 19 -12.28 4.89 2.49
C GLU A 19 -10.82 4.40 2.45
N GLU A 20 -9.93 5.25 1.93
CA GLU A 20 -8.49 5.02 1.87
C GLU A 20 -8.00 4.94 3.32
N GLY A 21 -8.10 3.74 3.93
CA GLY A 21 -7.92 3.56 5.38
C GLY A 21 -8.97 2.69 6.09
N SER A 22 -9.91 2.05 5.39
CA SER A 22 -10.83 1.10 6.04
C SER A 22 -10.15 -0.24 6.37
N PHE A 23 -10.59 -0.87 7.46
CA PHE A 23 -10.13 -2.20 7.89
C PHE A 23 -10.32 -3.25 6.79
N GLU A 24 -9.28 -4.06 6.55
CA GLU A 24 -9.34 -5.23 5.66
C GLU A 24 -9.09 -6.54 6.42
N PRO A 25 -10.04 -7.50 6.43
CA PRO A 25 -9.86 -8.77 7.12
C PRO A 25 -8.82 -9.65 6.43
N GLY A 26 -8.20 -10.56 7.19
CA GLY A 26 -7.24 -11.54 6.66
C GLY A 26 -5.80 -11.07 6.54
N ARG A 27 -5.48 -9.87 7.06
CA ARG A 27 -4.12 -9.31 7.07
C ARG A 27 -3.30 -9.63 8.32
N GLY A 28 -3.86 -10.43 9.23
CA GLY A 28 -3.17 -10.88 10.46
C GLY A 28 -3.27 -9.92 11.66
N TYR A 29 -4.11 -8.89 11.56
CA TYR A 29 -4.50 -7.98 12.64
C TYR A 29 -6.03 -7.97 12.76
N SER A 30 -6.54 -7.72 13.98
CA SER A 30 -7.98 -7.69 14.22
C SER A 30 -8.60 -6.31 13.91
N PRO A 31 -9.93 -6.21 13.73
CA PRO A 31 -10.59 -4.92 13.59
C PRO A 31 -10.35 -4.00 14.79
N GLU A 32 -10.30 -4.56 15.99
CA GLU A 32 -10.05 -3.81 17.22
C GLU A 32 -8.63 -3.22 17.23
N ASP A 33 -7.63 -3.98 16.77
CA ASP A 33 -6.26 -3.48 16.61
C ASP A 33 -6.16 -2.37 15.56
N TRP A 34 -7.01 -2.42 14.53
CA TRP A 34 -7.08 -1.40 13.49
C TRP A 34 -7.70 -0.10 14.00
N GLU A 35 -8.81 -0.20 14.73
CA GLU A 35 -9.52 0.95 15.31
C GLU A 35 -8.77 1.60 16.48
N ALA A 36 -7.88 0.85 17.16
CA ALA A 36 -7.10 1.36 18.27
C ALA A 36 -5.97 2.32 17.87
N VAL A 37 -5.61 2.40 16.58
CA VAL A 37 -4.48 3.19 16.10
C VAL A 37 -4.98 4.42 15.36
N ASP A 38 -4.66 5.61 15.88
CA ASP A 38 -4.81 6.85 15.14
C ASP A 38 -3.79 6.88 13.99
N SER A 39 -4.28 6.91 12.74
CA SER A 39 -3.48 7.02 11.52
C SER A 39 -3.56 8.44 10.96
N PRO A 40 -2.81 9.42 11.51
CA PRO A 40 -2.82 10.78 10.98
C PRO A 40 -2.28 10.80 9.54
N GLU A 41 -2.84 11.66 8.70
CA GLU A 41 -2.30 11.88 7.36
C GLU A 41 -0.86 12.40 7.46
N ALA A 42 0.06 11.73 6.77
CA ALA A 42 1.43 12.20 6.66
C ALA A 42 1.46 13.43 5.74
N THR A 43 2.00 14.54 6.24
CA THR A 43 2.18 15.75 5.41
C THR A 43 3.35 15.58 4.44
N ASP A 44 3.30 16.26 3.29
CA ASP A 44 4.36 16.20 2.27
C ASP A 44 5.75 16.59 2.83
N GLU A 45 5.78 17.53 3.76
CA GLU A 45 7.01 17.97 4.44
C GLU A 45 7.61 16.84 5.29
N GLN A 46 6.78 16.08 6.00
CA GLN A 46 7.22 14.93 6.79
C GLN A 46 7.72 13.78 5.91
N LEU A 47 7.06 13.56 4.77
CA LEU A 47 7.50 12.56 3.78
C LEU A 47 8.83 12.97 3.13
N GLY A 48 9.03 14.26 2.86
CA GLY A 48 10.28 14.79 2.32
C GLY A 48 11.48 14.66 3.26
N CYS A 49 11.22 14.66 4.58
CA CYS A 49 12.25 14.40 5.60
C CYS A 49 12.40 12.91 5.97
N ALA A 50 11.61 12.02 5.38
CA ALA A 50 11.65 10.61 5.71
C ALA A 50 12.97 9.97 5.27
N LYS A 51 13.56 9.19 6.18
CA LYS A 51 14.77 8.42 5.86
C LYS A 51 14.44 7.25 4.96
N PRO A 52 15.32 6.89 4.01
CA PRO A 52 15.15 5.68 3.25
C PRO A 52 15.18 4.45 4.18
N PHE A 53 14.43 3.41 3.82
CA PHE A 53 14.26 2.20 4.62
C PHE A 53 15.59 1.59 5.12
N ALA A 54 16.61 1.55 4.27
CA ALA A 54 17.91 0.98 4.63
C ALA A 54 18.68 1.80 5.68
N GLU A 55 18.41 3.10 5.77
CA GLU A 55 19.01 3.97 6.79
C GLU A 55 18.20 3.93 8.10
N ALA A 56 16.87 3.89 8.00
CA ALA A 56 15.99 3.76 9.17
C ALA A 56 16.13 2.40 9.87
N PHE A 57 16.30 1.31 9.09
CA PHE A 57 16.35 -0.06 9.59
C PHE A 57 17.53 -0.85 9.01
N PRO A 58 18.78 -0.51 9.39
CA PRO A 58 19.97 -1.08 8.76
C PRO A 58 20.07 -2.60 8.92
N GLN A 59 19.84 -3.15 10.11
CA GLN A 59 19.90 -4.60 10.33
C GLN A 59 18.90 -5.38 9.47
N LEU A 60 17.68 -4.84 9.34
CA LEU A 60 16.63 -5.47 8.57
C LEU A 60 16.94 -5.41 7.06
N ALA A 61 17.47 -4.29 6.59
CA ALA A 61 17.90 -4.13 5.21
C ALA A 61 19.01 -5.12 4.83
N GLU A 62 19.98 -5.36 5.71
CA GLU A 62 21.03 -6.36 5.48
C GLU A 62 20.47 -7.79 5.39
N ASN A 63 19.50 -8.14 6.24
CA ASN A 63 18.83 -9.44 6.17
C ASN A 63 18.08 -9.65 4.85
N PHE A 64 17.38 -8.62 4.35
CA PHE A 64 16.68 -8.69 3.05
C PHE A 64 17.65 -8.76 1.87
N LYS A 65 18.78 -8.05 1.90
CA LYS A 65 19.82 -8.16 0.86
C LYS A 65 20.37 -9.59 0.76
N ARG A 66 20.60 -10.24 1.91
CA ARG A 66 21.11 -11.62 1.96
C ARG A 66 20.13 -12.64 1.37
N GLY A 67 18.82 -12.47 1.58
CA GLY A 67 17.78 -13.38 1.08
C GLY A 67 17.54 -13.31 -0.43
N ARG A 68 17.83 -12.18 -1.09
CA ARG A 68 17.58 -11.98 -2.53
C ARG A 68 18.52 -12.78 -3.45
N ASN A 69 19.63 -13.30 -2.92
CA ASN A 69 20.62 -14.05 -3.70
C ASN A 69 20.36 -15.57 -3.69
N HIS A 70 19.33 -16.05 -2.97
CA HIS A 70 19.07 -17.48 -2.79
C HIS A 70 18.03 -18.07 -3.76
N SER A 71 17.68 -17.35 -4.84
CA SER A 71 16.77 -17.82 -5.89
C SER A 71 17.50 -18.06 -7.22
N GLU A 72 18.68 -18.65 -7.19
CA GLU A 72 19.26 -19.27 -8.38
C GLU A 72 18.82 -20.74 -8.39
N LYS A 73 17.74 -21.02 -9.13
CA LYS A 73 17.30 -22.39 -9.40
C LYS A 73 18.32 -23.04 -10.35
N PRO A 74 18.73 -24.31 -10.15
CA PRO A 74 19.42 -25.06 -11.19
C PRO A 74 18.56 -25.27 -12.44
#